data_AF-A0A5C6LD11-F1
#
_entry.id   AF-A0A5C6LD11-F1
#
_cell.length_a   1.000
_cell.length_b   1.000
_cell.length_c   1.000
_cell.angle_alpha   90.00
_cell.angle_beta   90.00
_cell.angle_gamma   90.00
#
_symmetry.space_group_name_H-M   'P 1'
#
loop_
_entity.id
_entity.type
_entity.pdbx_description
1 polymer ?
#
loop_
_entity_poly.entity_id
_entity_poly.type
_entity_poly.pdbx_seq_one_letter_code
_entity_poly.pdbx_strand_id
1 'polypeptide(L)'
;MISFNQDIATALDRAIVKITDKFLEPPIMITISNSDSVIGTLGNFSASTGKAKSRKTFNVISLVAAALSGKQILQYKVKVPINRPLVLYCDTEQSRFHCHRLISRVYKLINYPTTEVHENLKFISLREYPTKERISIIEYALSKYAGKICLVIIDGIRDLVYDINNATEATEITGKLMKWSQELNIHIHTVLHLNKGDDNTRGHLGTELNNKAESILQVTKSDLDTNYSTVAPKFIRDIEFEPFTFFIDDGLPVLDENFDLSGTVSRKGFDYQELSKENHREVLQEMFNGSEITCTYDEYVGRLRNAYLAKGFNFGINKAKQLKTFLENKRMVIKNDKTYRFNPEFYY
;
A
#
# COMPACT_ATOMS: atom_id res chain seq x y z
N MET A 1 12.39 -12.82 -45.57
CA MET A 1 11.64 -11.74 -44.89
C MET A 1 10.74 -12.36 -43.86
N ILE A 2 10.85 -11.97 -42.59
CA ILE A 2 9.91 -12.41 -41.55
C ILE A 2 8.60 -11.68 -41.82
N SER A 3 7.52 -12.41 -42.08
CA SER A 3 6.18 -11.85 -42.22
C SER A 3 5.62 -11.54 -40.83
N PHE A 4 5.27 -10.29 -40.58
CA PHE A 4 4.64 -9.86 -39.34
C PHE A 4 3.13 -9.65 -39.53
N ASN A 5 2.34 -9.94 -38.50
CA ASN A 5 0.90 -9.68 -38.52
C ASN A 5 0.64 -8.16 -38.65
N GLN A 6 -0.33 -7.76 -39.49
CA GLN A 6 -0.81 -6.39 -39.66
C GLN A 6 -1.19 -5.71 -38.32
N ASP A 7 -1.71 -6.49 -37.36
CA ASP A 7 -2.03 -5.98 -36.02
C ASP A 7 -0.79 -5.49 -35.27
N ILE A 8 0.35 -6.18 -35.42
CA ILE A 8 1.62 -5.83 -34.77
C ILE A 8 2.20 -4.57 -35.42
N ALA A 9 2.13 -4.45 -36.75
CA ALA A 9 2.54 -3.22 -37.44
C ALA A 9 1.72 -2.01 -36.96
N THR A 10 0.40 -2.18 -36.89
CA THR A 10 -0.51 -1.13 -36.40
C THR A 10 -0.26 -0.80 -34.92
N ALA A 11 0.07 -1.78 -34.08
CA ALA A 11 0.41 -1.56 -32.68
C ALA A 11 1.72 -0.78 -32.53
N LEU A 12 2.74 -1.08 -33.35
CA LEU A 12 3.99 -0.31 -33.38
C LEU A 12 3.72 1.15 -33.74
N ASP A 13 2.92 1.41 -34.78
CA ASP A 13 2.59 2.77 -35.19
C ASP A 13 1.91 3.59 -34.07
N ARG A 14 1.07 2.93 -33.25
CA ARG A 14 0.45 3.56 -32.06
C ARG A 14 1.40 3.71 -30.87
N ALA A 15 2.40 2.84 -30.77
CA ALA A 15 3.35 2.81 -29.65
C ALA A 15 4.52 3.78 -29.84
N ILE A 16 4.80 4.20 -31.08
CA ILE A 16 5.82 5.21 -31.38
C ILE A 16 5.37 6.55 -30.81
N VAL A 17 6.12 7.01 -29.81
CA VAL A 17 6.01 8.35 -29.27
C VAL A 17 6.98 9.26 -30.02
N LYS A 18 6.46 10.35 -30.60
CA LYS A 18 7.24 11.39 -31.27
C LYS A 18 7.38 12.58 -30.36
N ILE A 19 8.51 13.29 -30.43
CA ILE A 19 8.72 14.54 -29.69
C ILE A 19 7.70 15.64 -30.06
N THR A 20 7.07 15.51 -31.24
CA THR A 20 6.02 16.41 -31.74
C THR A 20 4.63 16.05 -31.22
N ASP A 21 4.48 14.91 -30.54
CA ASP A 21 3.19 14.50 -29.98
C ASP A 21 2.83 15.42 -28.82
N LYS A 22 1.57 15.87 -28.80
CA LYS A 22 1.04 16.69 -27.72
C LYS A 22 0.33 15.78 -26.74
N PHE A 23 1.03 15.34 -25.70
CA PHE A 23 0.41 14.66 -24.57
C PHE A 23 -0.10 15.69 -23.58
N LEU A 24 -1.31 15.48 -23.07
CA LEU A 24 -1.71 16.08 -21.81
C LEU A 24 -1.06 15.25 -20.70
N GLU A 25 -0.59 15.91 -19.64
CA GLU A 25 -0.23 15.18 -18.42
C GLU A 25 -1.40 14.28 -18.00
N PRO A 26 -1.12 13.04 -17.54
CA PRO A 26 -2.16 12.15 -17.07
C PRO A 26 -3.08 12.90 -16.09
N PRO A 27 -4.39 13.00 -16.37
CA PRO A 27 -5.26 13.82 -15.54
C PRO A 27 -5.25 13.32 -14.09
N ILE A 28 -4.80 14.19 -13.18
CA ILE A 28 -4.79 13.93 -11.74
C ILE A 28 -6.22 13.68 -11.28
N MET A 29 -6.43 12.51 -10.68
CA MET A 29 -7.76 12.06 -10.26
C MET A 29 -7.88 11.99 -8.75
N ILE A 30 -6.88 11.46 -8.04
CA ILE A 30 -6.93 11.22 -6.59
C ILE A 30 -5.75 11.94 -5.94
N THR A 31 -6.06 12.80 -4.98
CA THR A 31 -5.08 13.59 -4.21
C THR A 31 -5.33 13.49 -2.72
N ILE A 32 -4.32 13.83 -1.94
CA ILE A 32 -4.39 13.95 -0.49
C ILE A 32 -4.72 15.41 -0.13
N SER A 33 -5.63 15.60 0.83
CA SER A 33 -6.25 16.91 1.05
C SER A 33 -5.31 17.96 1.64
N ASN A 34 -4.35 17.51 2.45
CA ASN A 34 -3.42 18.31 3.24
C ASN A 34 -1.99 18.29 2.66
N SER A 35 -1.81 17.86 1.41
CA SER A 35 -0.53 17.86 0.71
C SER A 35 -0.73 17.97 -0.80
N ASP A 36 0.36 18.17 -1.54
CA ASP A 36 0.35 18.12 -3.01
C ASP A 36 0.49 16.69 -3.56
N SER A 37 0.32 15.67 -2.70
CA SER A 37 0.52 14.27 -3.08
C SER A 37 -0.59 13.76 -4.01
N VAL A 38 -0.17 13.27 -5.18
CA VAL A 38 -1.03 12.55 -6.12
C VAL A 38 -0.95 11.05 -5.86
N ILE A 39 -2.11 10.45 -5.63
CA ILE A 39 -2.26 9.01 -5.37
C ILE A 39 -2.71 8.27 -6.63
N GLY A 40 -3.42 8.96 -7.53
CA GLY A 40 -3.97 8.32 -8.71
C GLY A 40 -4.20 9.27 -9.86
N THR A 41 -3.71 8.91 -11.04
CA THR A 41 -4.06 9.54 -12.31
C THR A 41 -4.87 8.60 -13.20
N LEU A 42 -5.59 9.17 -14.16
CA LEU A 42 -6.20 8.37 -15.23
C LEU A 42 -5.11 7.71 -16.08
N GLY A 43 -5.35 6.48 -16.53
CA GLY A 43 -4.35 5.68 -17.27
C GLY A 43 -3.46 4.81 -16.37
N ASN A 44 -3.56 4.96 -15.05
CA ASN A 44 -2.74 4.25 -14.07
C ASN A 44 -3.58 3.42 -13.09
N PHE A 45 -2.89 2.65 -12.25
CA PHE A 45 -3.50 1.93 -11.14
C PHE A 45 -2.72 2.11 -9.84
N SER A 46 -3.44 2.01 -8.73
CA SER A 46 -2.90 2.07 -7.37
C SER A 46 -3.39 0.90 -6.53
N ALA A 47 -2.83 0.69 -5.35
CA ALA A 47 -3.28 -0.37 -4.45
C ALA A 47 -3.35 0.05 -2.97
N SER A 48 -4.33 -0.48 -2.25
CA SER A 48 -4.34 -0.51 -0.78
C SER A 48 -3.87 -1.87 -0.27
N THR A 49 -2.87 -1.87 0.60
CA THR A 49 -2.30 -3.05 1.24
C THR A 49 -2.49 -2.99 2.75
N GLY A 50 -2.43 -4.13 3.43
CA GLY A 50 -2.57 -4.18 4.89
C GLY A 50 -2.88 -5.59 5.39
N LYS A 51 -2.60 -5.84 6.67
CA LYS A 51 -2.92 -7.13 7.30
C LYS A 51 -4.44 -7.37 7.35
N ALA A 52 -4.85 -8.61 7.59
CA ALA A 52 -6.26 -8.90 7.85
C ALA A 52 -6.78 -8.03 9.01
N LYS A 53 -8.03 -7.59 8.94
CA LYS A 53 -8.68 -6.73 9.95
C LYS A 53 -8.06 -5.33 10.12
N SER A 54 -7.18 -4.88 9.23
CA SER A 54 -6.63 -3.51 9.26
C SER A 54 -7.59 -2.42 8.78
N ARG A 55 -8.82 -2.80 8.41
CA ARG A 55 -9.90 -1.89 7.94
C ARG A 55 -9.66 -1.29 6.55
N LYS A 56 -8.90 -1.97 5.68
CA LYS A 56 -8.74 -1.61 4.26
C LYS A 56 -10.04 -1.28 3.55
N THR A 57 -11.07 -2.12 3.69
CA THR A 57 -12.37 -1.88 3.04
C THR A 57 -12.98 -0.54 3.46
N PHE A 58 -12.78 -0.09 4.71
CA PHE A 58 -13.21 1.24 5.16
C PHE A 58 -12.43 2.37 4.49
N ASN A 59 -11.11 2.19 4.29
CA ASN A 59 -10.29 3.11 3.51
C ASN A 59 -10.78 3.19 2.04
N VAL A 60 -11.08 2.05 1.43
CA VAL A 60 -11.49 1.96 0.02
C VAL A 60 -12.88 2.57 -0.19
N ILE A 61 -13.87 2.30 0.68
CA ILE A 61 -15.18 2.95 0.56
C ILE A 61 -15.10 4.46 0.79
N SER A 62 -14.10 4.95 1.53
CA SER A 62 -13.86 6.39 1.70
C SER A 62 -13.42 7.03 0.38
N LEU A 63 -12.52 6.37 -0.35
CA LEU A 63 -12.12 6.78 -1.70
C LEU A 63 -13.32 6.79 -2.66
N VAL A 64 -14.17 5.77 -2.62
CA VAL A 64 -15.39 5.69 -3.44
C VAL A 64 -16.38 6.78 -3.08
N ALA A 65 -16.59 7.05 -1.79
CA ALA A 65 -17.46 8.13 -1.33
C ALA A 65 -16.94 9.51 -1.77
N ALA A 66 -15.63 9.75 -1.72
CA ALA A 66 -15.02 10.97 -2.25
C ALA A 66 -15.27 11.12 -3.76
N ALA A 67 -15.13 10.03 -4.53
CA ALA A 67 -15.40 10.02 -5.97
C ALA A 67 -16.86 10.35 -6.30
N LEU A 68 -17.83 9.73 -5.60
CA LEU A 68 -19.25 9.92 -5.88
C LEU A 68 -19.78 11.29 -5.43
N SER A 69 -19.25 11.83 -4.33
CA SER A 69 -19.72 13.11 -3.76
C SER A 69 -18.96 14.33 -4.27
N GLY A 70 -17.75 14.17 -4.80
CA GLY A 70 -16.83 15.26 -5.09
C GLY A 70 -16.33 16.00 -3.85
N LYS A 71 -16.62 15.48 -2.65
CA LYS A 71 -16.19 16.04 -1.36
C LYS A 71 -14.94 15.32 -0.87
N GLN A 72 -14.25 15.96 0.06
CA GLN A 72 -13.21 15.29 0.83
C GLN A 72 -13.84 14.24 1.75
N ILE A 73 -13.34 13.01 1.69
CA ILE A 73 -13.68 11.94 2.64
C ILE A 73 -12.37 11.34 3.16
N LEU A 74 -12.21 11.29 4.49
CA LEU A 74 -10.89 11.17 5.12
C LEU A 74 -9.95 12.26 4.56
N GLN A 75 -8.76 11.88 4.09
CA GLN A 75 -7.85 12.78 3.38
C GLN A 75 -8.01 12.71 1.85
N TYR A 76 -8.95 11.93 1.31
CA TYR A 76 -9.06 11.78 -0.15
C TYR A 76 -9.87 12.90 -0.77
N LYS A 77 -9.31 13.55 -1.80
CA LYS A 77 -10.02 14.40 -2.76
C LYS A 77 -9.97 13.73 -4.13
N VAL A 78 -11.14 13.46 -4.71
CA VAL A 78 -11.24 12.75 -6.00
C VAL A 78 -11.94 13.63 -7.04
N LYS A 79 -11.24 13.94 -8.12
CA LYS A 79 -11.72 14.75 -9.23
C LYS A 79 -12.23 13.87 -10.37
N VAL A 80 -13.52 13.56 -10.33
CA VAL A 80 -14.18 12.74 -11.34
C VAL A 80 -14.49 13.57 -12.61
N PRO A 81 -14.19 13.07 -13.82
CA PRO A 81 -14.59 13.74 -15.05
C PRO A 81 -16.11 13.76 -15.23
N ILE A 82 -16.68 14.95 -15.51
CA ILE A 82 -18.12 15.21 -15.58
C ILE A 82 -18.85 14.29 -16.57
N ASN A 83 -18.21 13.96 -17.70
CA ASN A 83 -18.80 13.16 -18.77
C ASN A 83 -18.74 11.64 -18.54
N ARG A 84 -17.98 11.18 -17.54
CA ARG A 84 -17.79 9.75 -17.24
C ARG A 84 -17.74 9.47 -15.74
N PRO A 85 -18.81 9.77 -15.00
CA PRO A 85 -18.80 9.74 -13.54
C PRO A 85 -18.91 8.33 -12.91
N LEU A 86 -19.07 7.28 -13.72
CA LEU A 86 -19.37 5.94 -13.20
C LEU A 86 -18.18 5.35 -12.44
N VAL A 87 -18.46 4.87 -11.24
CA VAL A 87 -17.55 4.05 -10.43
C VAL A 87 -18.00 2.60 -10.48
N LEU A 88 -17.09 1.69 -10.85
CA LEU A 88 -17.30 0.25 -10.72
C LEU A 88 -16.62 -0.24 -9.44
N TYR A 89 -17.33 -1.02 -8.63
CA TYR A 89 -16.77 -1.70 -7.46
C TYR A 89 -16.91 -3.20 -7.63
N CYS A 90 -15.81 -3.92 -7.76
CA CYS A 90 -15.76 -5.37 -7.89
C CYS A 90 -15.25 -5.97 -6.57
N ASP A 91 -16.13 -6.64 -5.82
CA ASP A 91 -15.79 -7.31 -4.55
C ASP A 91 -15.70 -8.82 -4.78
N THR A 92 -14.53 -9.42 -4.53
CA THR A 92 -14.32 -10.87 -4.72
C THR A 92 -14.39 -11.66 -3.40
N GLU A 93 -14.39 -10.99 -2.25
CA GLU A 93 -14.17 -11.62 -0.95
C GLU A 93 -15.47 -11.82 -0.14
N GLN A 94 -16.44 -10.91 -0.29
CA GLN A 94 -17.59 -10.80 0.60
C GLN A 94 -18.88 -11.37 0.01
N SER A 95 -19.79 -11.83 0.88
CA SER A 95 -21.14 -12.24 0.45
C SER A 95 -21.96 -11.02 0.02
N ARG A 96 -22.94 -11.22 -0.86
CA ARG A 96 -23.91 -10.17 -1.29
C ARG A 96 -24.52 -9.36 -0.14
N PHE A 97 -24.84 -9.98 0.99
CA PHE A 97 -25.35 -9.26 2.19
C PHE A 97 -24.34 -8.23 2.73
N HIS A 98 -23.06 -8.60 2.79
CA HIS A 98 -22.00 -7.71 3.24
C HIS A 98 -21.70 -6.62 2.21
N CYS A 99 -21.74 -6.95 0.91
CA CYS A 99 -21.67 -5.97 -0.18
C CYS A 99 -22.78 -4.92 -0.06
N HIS A 100 -24.03 -5.35 0.18
CA HIS A 100 -25.17 -4.45 0.42
C HIS A 100 -24.93 -3.52 1.61
N ARG A 101 -24.36 -4.05 2.70
CA ARG A 101 -23.98 -3.25 3.87
C ARG A 101 -22.86 -2.25 3.55
N LEU A 102 -21.90 -2.58 2.69
CA LEU A 102 -20.88 -1.64 2.23
C LEU A 102 -21.48 -0.51 1.40
N ILE A 103 -22.38 -0.82 0.46
CA ILE A 103 -23.11 0.18 -0.32
C ILE A 103 -23.86 1.14 0.62
N SER A 104 -24.55 0.60 1.62
CA SER A 104 -25.26 1.42 2.63
C SER A 104 -24.32 2.39 3.37
N ARG A 105 -23.08 1.97 3.67
CA ARG A 105 -22.07 2.84 4.29
C ARG A 105 -21.57 3.94 3.36
N VAL A 106 -21.30 3.59 2.09
CA VAL A 106 -20.94 4.58 1.06
C VAL A 106 -22.03 5.64 0.98
N TYR A 107 -23.30 5.24 0.93
CA TYR A 107 -24.42 6.17 0.85
C TYR A 107 -24.53 7.06 2.09
N LYS A 108 -24.36 6.50 3.29
CA LYS A 108 -24.27 7.29 4.52
C LYS A 108 -23.14 8.33 4.47
N LEU A 109 -21.95 7.94 3.98
CA LEU A 109 -20.80 8.86 3.85
C LEU A 109 -21.08 10.04 2.92
N ILE A 110 -21.92 9.85 1.89
CA ILE A 110 -22.25 10.90 0.92
C ILE A 110 -23.63 11.54 1.15
N ASN A 111 -24.31 11.20 2.26
CA ASN A 111 -25.70 11.60 2.56
C ASN A 111 -26.69 11.28 1.42
N TYR A 112 -26.56 10.10 0.81
CA TYR A 112 -27.47 9.61 -0.24
C TYR A 112 -28.54 8.65 0.33
N PRO A 113 -29.78 8.68 -0.17
CA PRO A 113 -30.84 7.80 0.32
C PRO A 113 -30.52 6.31 0.15
N THR A 114 -30.70 5.51 1.21
CA THR A 114 -30.51 4.04 1.16
C THR A 114 -31.66 3.29 0.48
N THR A 115 -32.69 4.01 0.07
CA THR A 115 -33.86 3.51 -0.68
C THR A 115 -33.70 3.65 -2.19
N GLU A 116 -32.63 4.28 -2.67
CA GLU A 116 -32.40 4.57 -4.08
C GLU A 116 -31.14 3.89 -4.62
N VAL A 117 -31.08 3.71 -5.94
CA VAL A 117 -29.89 3.19 -6.62
C VAL A 117 -29.12 4.34 -7.22
N HIS A 118 -27.91 4.58 -6.73
CA HIS A 118 -27.03 5.62 -7.25
C HIS A 118 -26.65 5.29 -8.70
N GLU A 119 -26.99 6.18 -9.64
CA GLU A 119 -26.78 5.96 -11.07
C GLU A 119 -25.30 5.73 -11.42
N ASN A 120 -24.41 6.46 -10.75
CA ASN A 120 -22.97 6.47 -10.98
C ASN A 120 -22.20 5.43 -10.13
N LEU A 121 -22.88 4.50 -9.46
CA LEU A 121 -22.22 3.37 -8.79
C LEU A 121 -22.76 2.05 -9.36
N LYS A 122 -21.84 1.15 -9.76
CA LYS A 122 -22.17 -0.26 -10.01
C LYS A 122 -21.32 -1.14 -9.11
N PHE A 123 -21.98 -1.76 -8.15
CA PHE A 123 -21.35 -2.71 -7.23
C PHE A 123 -21.56 -4.13 -7.74
N ILE A 124 -20.48 -4.87 -7.94
CA ILE A 124 -20.45 -6.19 -8.56
C ILE A 124 -19.87 -7.18 -7.53
N SER A 125 -20.72 -8.06 -7.01
CA SER A 125 -20.32 -9.14 -6.10
C SER A 125 -19.82 -10.33 -6.93
N LEU A 126 -18.58 -10.73 -6.68
CA LEU A 126 -17.86 -11.74 -7.48
C LEU A 126 -17.43 -12.98 -6.67
N ARG A 127 -17.76 -13.03 -5.38
CA ARG A 127 -17.33 -14.12 -4.47
C ARG A 127 -17.73 -15.50 -4.97
N GLU A 128 -18.95 -15.65 -5.47
CA GLU A 128 -19.49 -16.94 -5.94
C GLU A 128 -18.89 -17.47 -7.25
N TYR A 129 -18.16 -16.63 -8.00
CA TYR A 129 -17.62 -17.00 -9.31
C TYR A 129 -16.19 -17.55 -9.22
N PRO A 130 -15.81 -18.53 -10.04
CA PRO A 130 -14.42 -18.97 -10.20
C PRO A 130 -13.48 -17.88 -10.71
N THR A 131 -12.18 -17.99 -10.41
CA THR A 131 -11.13 -17.02 -10.77
C THR A 131 -11.21 -16.51 -12.21
N LYS A 132 -11.30 -17.41 -13.20
CA LYS A 132 -11.39 -17.02 -14.63
C LYS A 132 -12.70 -16.29 -14.95
N GLU A 133 -13.82 -16.73 -14.39
CA GLU A 133 -15.11 -16.07 -14.58
C GLU A 133 -15.15 -14.68 -13.96
N ARG A 134 -14.50 -14.48 -12.80
CA ARG A 134 -14.34 -13.14 -12.20
C ARG A 134 -13.66 -12.17 -13.17
N ILE A 135 -12.56 -12.60 -13.80
CA ILE A 135 -11.86 -11.78 -14.81
C ILE A 135 -12.79 -11.48 -15.98
N SER A 136 -13.47 -12.48 -16.55
CA SER A 136 -14.37 -12.28 -17.68
C SER A 136 -15.55 -11.35 -17.37
N ILE A 137 -16.11 -11.42 -16.15
CA ILE A 137 -17.17 -10.51 -15.71
C ILE A 137 -16.65 -9.08 -15.58
N ILE A 138 -15.44 -8.89 -15.04
CA ILE A 138 -14.78 -7.57 -14.96
C ILE A 138 -14.55 -7.02 -16.36
N GLU A 139 -13.96 -7.80 -17.28
CA GLU A 139 -13.72 -7.41 -18.67
C GLU A 139 -15.03 -7.03 -19.39
N TYR A 140 -16.09 -7.82 -19.19
CA TYR A 140 -17.40 -7.51 -19.75
C TYR A 140 -17.99 -6.22 -19.17
N ALA A 141 -17.86 -5.99 -17.86
CA ALA A 141 -18.33 -4.75 -17.24
C ALA A 141 -17.55 -3.52 -17.76
N LEU A 142 -16.22 -3.63 -17.88
CA LEU A 142 -15.37 -2.60 -18.46
C LEU A 142 -15.79 -2.25 -19.90
N SER A 143 -16.04 -3.27 -20.72
CA SER A 143 -16.53 -3.10 -22.10
C SER A 143 -17.93 -2.48 -22.15
N LYS A 144 -18.87 -3.03 -21.37
CA LYS A 144 -20.28 -2.59 -21.34
C LYS A 144 -20.44 -1.13 -20.92
N TYR A 145 -19.60 -0.66 -19.99
CA TYR A 145 -19.64 0.70 -19.48
C TYR A 145 -18.50 1.59 -20.01
N ALA A 146 -17.81 1.15 -21.06
CA ALA A 146 -16.75 1.93 -21.69
C ALA A 146 -17.22 3.35 -22.03
N GLY A 147 -16.34 4.33 -21.82
CA GLY A 147 -16.66 5.75 -22.00
C GLY A 147 -17.48 6.40 -20.88
N LYS A 148 -18.04 5.63 -19.93
CA LYS A 148 -18.75 6.16 -18.75
C LYS A 148 -17.97 6.02 -17.44
N ILE A 149 -16.99 5.13 -17.39
CA ILE A 149 -16.21 4.81 -16.19
C ILE A 149 -15.10 5.85 -15.98
N CYS A 150 -14.85 6.20 -14.71
CA CYS A 150 -13.64 6.91 -14.29
C CYS A 150 -12.78 6.12 -13.29
N LEU A 151 -13.42 5.39 -12.37
CA LEU A 151 -12.77 4.67 -11.28
C LEU A 151 -13.27 3.23 -11.23
N VAL A 152 -12.33 2.29 -11.07
CA VAL A 152 -12.63 0.88 -10.83
C VAL A 152 -11.96 0.44 -9.55
N ILE A 153 -12.74 -0.09 -8.62
CA ILE A 153 -12.23 -0.77 -7.42
C ILE A 153 -12.22 -2.27 -7.67
N ILE A 154 -11.10 -2.92 -7.37
CA ILE A 154 -10.97 -4.38 -7.31
C ILE A 154 -10.60 -4.75 -5.87
N ASP A 155 -11.61 -5.04 -5.05
CA ASP A 155 -11.44 -5.44 -3.65
C ASP A 155 -11.21 -6.96 -3.60
N GLY A 156 -9.94 -7.35 -3.52
CA GLY A 156 -9.48 -8.75 -3.50
C GLY A 156 -8.84 -9.22 -4.80
N ILE A 157 -7.78 -8.56 -5.27
CA ILE A 157 -7.05 -8.99 -6.51
C ILE A 157 -6.40 -10.36 -6.41
N ARG A 158 -6.10 -10.81 -5.20
CA ARG A 158 -5.62 -12.17 -4.94
C ARG A 158 -6.53 -13.23 -5.56
N ASP A 159 -7.83 -12.94 -5.61
CA ASP A 159 -8.85 -13.86 -6.09
C ASP A 159 -9.03 -13.85 -7.61
N LEU A 160 -8.22 -13.06 -8.31
CA LEU A 160 -8.07 -13.05 -9.77
C LEU A 160 -6.89 -13.91 -10.25
N VAL A 161 -6.16 -14.54 -9.32
CA VAL A 161 -5.13 -15.55 -9.62
C VAL A 161 -5.39 -16.83 -8.82
N TYR A 162 -4.96 -17.98 -9.33
CA TYR A 162 -5.03 -19.25 -8.62
C TYR A 162 -3.93 -19.35 -7.56
N ASP A 163 -2.70 -19.02 -7.96
CA ASP A 163 -1.54 -18.98 -7.07
C ASP A 163 -0.89 -17.59 -7.05
N ILE A 164 -0.84 -17.01 -5.85
CA ILE A 164 -0.22 -15.71 -5.61
C ILE A 164 1.30 -15.72 -5.78
N ASN A 165 1.90 -16.92 -5.75
CA ASN A 165 3.32 -17.17 -6.00
C ASN A 165 3.59 -17.71 -7.41
N ASN A 166 2.64 -17.61 -8.34
CA ASN A 166 2.90 -17.87 -9.75
C ASN A 166 3.31 -16.56 -10.44
N ALA A 167 4.56 -16.47 -10.89
CA ALA A 167 5.09 -15.26 -11.54
C ALA A 167 4.39 -14.93 -12.87
N THR A 168 3.97 -15.95 -13.62
CA THR A 168 3.22 -15.77 -14.86
C THR A 168 1.85 -15.17 -14.59
N GLU A 169 1.07 -15.75 -13.67
CA GLU A 169 -0.25 -15.23 -13.32
C GLU A 169 -0.17 -13.81 -12.74
N ALA A 170 0.83 -13.53 -11.91
CA ALA A 170 1.10 -12.20 -11.37
C ALA A 170 1.38 -11.17 -12.48
N THR A 171 2.19 -11.55 -13.47
CA THR A 171 2.53 -10.70 -14.63
C THR A 171 1.29 -10.48 -15.50
N GLU A 172 0.51 -11.53 -15.78
CA GLU A 172 -0.69 -11.46 -16.61
C GLU A 172 -1.76 -10.55 -16.00
N ILE A 173 -2.07 -10.70 -14.71
CA ILE A 173 -3.09 -9.87 -14.07
C ILE A 173 -2.62 -8.41 -13.93
N THR A 174 -1.35 -8.18 -13.60
CA THR A 174 -0.78 -6.82 -13.54
C THR A 174 -0.77 -6.17 -14.92
N GLY A 175 -0.43 -6.93 -15.96
CA GLY A 175 -0.51 -6.51 -17.36
C GLY A 175 -1.94 -6.16 -17.78
N LYS A 176 -2.95 -6.92 -17.33
CA LYS A 176 -4.38 -6.58 -17.52
C LYS A 176 -4.73 -5.25 -16.85
N LEU A 177 -4.31 -5.01 -15.60
CA LEU A 177 -4.56 -3.72 -14.93
C LEU A 177 -3.96 -2.55 -15.72
N MET A 178 -2.71 -2.66 -16.15
CA MET A 178 -2.04 -1.64 -16.97
C MET A 178 -2.76 -1.41 -18.30
N LYS A 179 -3.15 -2.50 -18.99
CA LYS A 179 -3.88 -2.41 -20.25
C LYS A 179 -5.25 -1.76 -20.08
N TRP A 180 -6.05 -2.22 -19.10
CA TRP A 180 -7.39 -1.69 -18.86
C TRP A 180 -7.38 -0.23 -18.44
N SER A 181 -6.47 0.16 -17.53
CA SER A 181 -6.35 1.56 -17.08
C SER A 181 -5.97 2.48 -18.24
N GLN A 182 -4.97 2.08 -19.05
CA GLN A 182 -4.50 2.87 -20.19
C GLN A 182 -5.53 2.95 -21.33
N GLU A 183 -6.06 1.82 -21.80
CA GLU A 183 -6.98 1.78 -22.96
C GLU A 183 -8.30 2.49 -22.69
N LEU A 184 -8.82 2.39 -21.47
CA LEU A 184 -10.07 3.03 -21.07
C LEU A 184 -9.84 4.43 -20.48
N ASN A 185 -8.58 4.82 -20.29
CA ASN A 185 -8.16 6.05 -19.63
C ASN A 185 -8.86 6.25 -18.27
N ILE A 186 -8.87 5.21 -17.44
CA ILE A 186 -9.50 5.13 -16.11
C ILE A 186 -8.44 4.97 -15.03
N HIS A 187 -8.79 5.24 -13.77
CA HIS A 187 -7.97 4.81 -12.65
C HIS A 187 -8.49 3.48 -12.09
N ILE A 188 -7.60 2.54 -11.77
CA ILE A 188 -7.95 1.30 -11.09
C ILE A 188 -7.31 1.29 -9.71
N HIS A 189 -8.10 1.10 -8.65
CA HIS A 189 -7.57 0.91 -7.29
C HIS A 189 -7.84 -0.52 -6.82
N THR A 190 -6.78 -1.23 -6.46
CA THR A 190 -6.87 -2.64 -6.08
C THR A 190 -6.55 -2.88 -4.60
N VAL A 191 -7.04 -3.98 -4.03
CA VAL A 191 -6.81 -4.32 -2.61
C VAL A 191 -6.09 -5.64 -2.48
N LEU A 192 -4.99 -5.65 -1.73
CA LEU A 192 -4.19 -6.84 -1.44
C LEU A 192 -3.96 -7.00 0.08
N HIS A 193 -4.10 -8.22 0.59
CA HIS A 193 -3.70 -8.52 1.96
C HIS A 193 -2.18 -8.74 2.07
N LEU A 194 -1.56 -8.17 3.11
CA LEU A 194 -0.17 -8.49 3.47
C LEU A 194 -0.08 -9.90 4.08
N ASN A 195 1.13 -10.44 4.10
CA ASN A 195 1.43 -11.69 4.79
C ASN A 195 1.16 -11.60 6.30
N LYS A 196 0.94 -12.77 6.94
CA LYS A 196 0.71 -12.84 8.39
C LYS A 196 1.99 -12.60 9.21
N GLY A 197 3.17 -12.85 8.65
CA GLY A 197 4.46 -12.84 9.37
C GLY A 197 5.34 -11.61 9.13
N ASP A 198 5.05 -10.79 8.11
CA ASP A 198 5.80 -9.59 7.79
C ASP A 198 4.90 -8.52 7.13
N ASP A 199 5.46 -7.33 6.88
CA ASP A 199 4.76 -6.22 6.21
C ASP A 199 5.01 -6.22 4.69
N ASN A 200 5.49 -7.34 4.14
CA ASN A 200 5.69 -7.50 2.71
C ASN A 200 4.38 -7.86 2.02
N THR A 201 4.21 -7.33 0.81
CA THR A 201 3.11 -7.70 -0.07
C THR A 201 3.27 -9.16 -0.46
N ARG A 202 2.16 -9.89 -0.42
CA ARG A 202 2.16 -11.36 -0.50
C ARG A 202 2.48 -11.86 -1.91
N GLY A 203 3.47 -12.74 -2.01
CA GLY A 203 3.83 -13.50 -3.22
C GLY A 203 4.33 -12.65 -4.39
N HIS A 204 4.54 -13.31 -5.55
CA HIS A 204 4.96 -12.62 -6.77
C HIS A 204 3.95 -11.56 -7.21
N LEU A 205 2.65 -11.78 -6.99
CA LEU A 205 1.63 -10.76 -7.26
C LEU A 205 1.89 -9.46 -6.46
N GLY A 206 2.22 -9.59 -5.18
CA GLY A 206 2.55 -8.45 -4.35
C GLY A 206 3.75 -7.66 -4.86
N THR A 207 4.81 -8.38 -5.26
CA THR A 207 6.01 -7.78 -5.84
C THR A 207 5.71 -7.06 -7.16
N GLU A 208 4.97 -7.71 -8.08
CA GLU A 208 4.58 -7.09 -9.35
C GLU A 208 3.74 -5.83 -9.15
N LEU A 209 2.80 -5.84 -8.19
CA LEU A 209 2.02 -4.64 -7.85
C LEU A 209 2.90 -3.52 -7.32
N ASN A 210 3.84 -3.78 -6.40
CA ASN A 210 4.74 -2.73 -5.92
C ASN A 210 5.60 -2.12 -7.04
N ASN A 211 6.01 -2.94 -8.01
CA ASN A 211 6.85 -2.50 -9.11
C ASN A 211 6.06 -1.66 -10.14
N LYS A 212 4.78 -1.96 -10.35
CA LYS A 212 4.00 -1.41 -11.46
C LYS A 212 2.95 -0.39 -11.07
N ALA A 213 2.45 -0.42 -9.84
CA ALA A 213 1.50 0.56 -9.34
C ALA A 213 2.11 1.96 -9.31
N GLU A 214 1.26 2.96 -9.49
CA GLU A 214 1.60 4.37 -9.30
C GLU A 214 1.77 4.72 -7.82
N SER A 215 0.86 4.17 -7.00
CA SER A 215 0.91 4.30 -5.55
C SER A 215 0.46 3.03 -4.86
N ILE A 216 1.09 2.75 -3.71
CA ILE A 216 0.75 1.70 -2.77
C ILE A 216 0.52 2.36 -1.42
N LEU A 217 -0.73 2.34 -0.96
CA LEU A 217 -1.13 2.78 0.36
C LEU A 217 -1.09 1.59 1.31
N GLN A 218 -0.54 1.76 2.50
CA GLN A 218 -0.55 0.76 3.55
C GLN A 218 -1.51 1.17 4.66
N VAL A 219 -2.48 0.31 4.94
CA VAL A 219 -3.44 0.47 6.03
C VAL A 219 -3.07 -0.50 7.15
N THR A 220 -2.66 0.06 8.28
CA THR A 220 -2.32 -0.67 9.51
C THR A 220 -3.29 -0.32 10.63
N LYS A 221 -3.45 -1.20 11.62
CA LYS A 221 -4.02 -0.77 12.90
C LYS A 221 -2.95 0.01 13.65
N SER A 222 -3.36 1.04 14.38
CA SER A 222 -2.43 1.75 15.25
C SER A 222 -1.98 0.83 16.39
N ASP A 223 -0.68 0.88 16.69
CA ASP A 223 -0.07 0.21 17.83
C ASP A 223 -0.39 0.94 19.15
N LEU A 224 -0.74 2.24 19.08
CA LEU A 224 -1.10 3.06 20.24
C LEU A 224 -2.54 2.80 20.67
N ASP A 225 -3.46 2.72 19.70
CA ASP A 225 -4.85 2.38 19.94
C ASP A 225 -5.43 1.55 18.78
N THR A 226 -5.81 0.31 19.08
CA THR A 226 -6.40 -0.61 18.09
C THR A 226 -7.78 -0.17 17.56
N ASN A 227 -8.38 0.85 18.17
CA ASN A 227 -9.55 1.56 17.67
C ASN A 227 -9.23 2.46 16.49
N TYR A 228 -7.97 2.75 16.20
CA TYR A 228 -7.52 3.54 15.07
C TYR A 228 -6.82 2.69 14.01
N SER A 229 -6.89 3.18 12.78
CA SER A 229 -6.14 2.69 11.64
C SER A 229 -5.37 3.85 11.02
N THR A 230 -4.13 3.60 10.62
CA THR A 230 -3.28 4.56 9.94
C THR A 230 -3.19 4.20 8.46
N VAL A 231 -3.28 5.20 7.59
CA VAL A 231 -3.01 5.09 6.16
C VAL A 231 -1.71 5.83 5.89
N ALA A 232 -0.72 5.11 5.37
CA ALA A 232 0.59 5.66 5.05
C ALA A 232 0.98 5.33 3.60
N PRO A 233 1.76 6.19 2.94
CA PRO A 233 2.40 5.81 1.68
C PRO A 233 3.42 4.69 1.96
N LYS A 234 3.31 3.58 1.21
CA LYS A 234 4.37 2.56 1.19
C LYS A 234 5.30 2.76 0.00
N PHE A 235 4.70 3.07 -1.15
CA PHE A 235 5.40 3.48 -2.37
C PHE A 235 4.53 4.51 -3.08
N ILE A 236 5.06 5.66 -3.41
CA ILE A 236 4.41 6.65 -4.27
C ILE A 236 5.47 7.15 -5.24
N ARG A 237 5.13 7.23 -6.52
CA ARG A 237 6.05 7.74 -7.55
C ARG A 237 6.18 9.26 -7.52
N ASP A 238 5.14 9.94 -7.04
CA ASP A 238 5.07 11.37 -6.79
C ASP A 238 5.50 11.72 -5.35
N ILE A 239 5.21 12.93 -4.89
CA ILE A 239 5.47 13.42 -3.53
C ILE A 239 4.74 12.54 -2.50
N GLU A 240 5.49 12.03 -1.51
CA GLU A 240 4.91 11.30 -0.37
C GLU A 240 4.08 12.24 0.52
N PHE A 241 3.04 11.70 1.16
CA PHE A 241 2.20 12.43 2.11
C PHE A 241 2.40 11.93 3.54
N GLU A 242 2.19 12.82 4.51
CA GLU A 242 2.21 12.45 5.93
C GLU A 242 1.05 11.50 6.25
N PRO A 243 1.30 10.37 6.94
CA PRO A 243 0.26 9.41 7.28
C PRO A 243 -0.93 10.08 8.00
N PHE A 244 -2.13 9.57 7.75
CA PHE A 244 -3.33 10.03 8.43
C PHE A 244 -4.07 8.88 9.10
N THR A 245 -4.88 9.22 10.08
CA THR A 245 -5.56 8.27 10.95
C THR A 245 -7.06 8.37 10.86
N PHE A 246 -7.71 7.22 10.97
CA PHE A 246 -9.15 7.15 11.08
C PHE A 246 -9.58 6.07 12.07
N PHE A 247 -10.72 6.30 12.70
CA PHE A 247 -11.41 5.32 13.52
C PHE A 247 -12.77 4.98 12.93
N ILE A 248 -13.47 4.02 13.53
CA ILE A 248 -14.81 3.64 13.09
C ILE A 248 -15.82 4.13 14.12
N ASP A 249 -16.73 5.00 13.70
CA ASP A 249 -17.85 5.49 14.49
C ASP A 249 -19.17 5.19 13.77
N ASP A 250 -20.15 4.62 14.49
CA ASP A 250 -21.40 4.07 13.94
C ASP A 250 -21.21 3.24 12.63
N GLY A 251 -20.11 2.50 12.56
CA GLY A 251 -19.78 1.70 11.37
C GLY A 251 -19.41 2.52 10.13
N LEU A 252 -18.97 3.77 10.29
CA LEU A 252 -18.42 4.66 9.26
C LEU A 252 -16.97 5.06 9.61
N PRO A 253 -16.09 5.27 8.62
CA PRO A 253 -14.75 5.79 8.86
C PRO A 253 -14.79 7.29 9.15
N VAL A 254 -14.13 7.71 10.22
CA VAL A 254 -14.01 9.12 10.63
C VAL A 254 -12.54 9.50 10.76
N LEU A 255 -12.15 10.59 10.10
CA LEU A 255 -10.80 11.15 10.16
C LEU A 255 -10.55 11.73 11.55
N ASP A 256 -9.37 11.48 12.10
CA ASP A 256 -8.88 12.21 13.26
C ASP A 256 -7.52 12.82 12.92
N GLU A 257 -7.50 14.15 12.78
CA GLU A 257 -6.31 14.94 12.49
C GLU A 257 -5.51 15.30 13.76
N ASN A 258 -6.10 15.12 14.94
CA ASN A 258 -5.46 15.41 16.22
C ASN A 258 -4.85 14.16 16.87
N PHE A 259 -5.02 13.00 16.25
CA PHE A 259 -4.41 11.77 16.74
C PHE A 259 -2.89 11.89 16.69
N ASP A 260 -2.26 11.89 17.85
CA ASP A 260 -0.83 12.09 17.97
C ASP A 260 -0.06 10.90 17.39
N LEU A 261 0.41 11.09 16.15
CA LEU A 261 1.25 10.12 15.47
C LEU A 261 2.70 10.12 15.98
N SER A 262 3.09 11.00 16.91
CA SER A 262 4.47 11.07 17.43
C SER A 262 4.89 9.78 18.16
N GLY A 263 3.94 9.02 18.71
CA GLY A 263 4.18 7.66 19.22
C GLY A 263 4.22 6.56 18.13
N THR A 264 3.86 6.91 16.90
CA THR A 264 3.76 6.03 15.70
C THR A 264 4.65 6.51 14.56
N VAL A 265 5.70 7.29 14.84
CA VAL A 265 6.85 7.40 13.93
C VAL A 265 7.20 5.98 13.55
N SER A 266 6.95 5.67 12.28
CA SER A 266 7.09 4.34 11.77
C SER A 266 8.47 3.85 12.16
N ARG A 267 8.45 2.75 12.90
CA ARG A 267 9.57 1.84 13.04
C ARG A 267 9.82 1.28 11.65
N LYS A 268 10.32 2.11 10.72
CA LYS A 268 11.01 1.65 9.52
C LYS A 268 11.92 0.57 10.05
N GLY A 269 11.85 -0.62 9.46
CA GLY A 269 12.82 -1.66 9.75
C GLY A 269 14.18 -1.09 9.39
N PHE A 270 14.82 -0.47 10.37
CA PHE A 270 16.04 0.29 10.23
C PHE A 270 17.16 -0.67 9.82
N ASP A 271 17.93 -0.36 8.77
CA ASP A 271 19.14 -1.12 8.47
C ASP A 271 20.26 -0.54 9.33
N TYR A 272 20.88 -1.35 10.17
CA TYR A 272 21.98 -0.88 11.02
C TYR A 272 23.16 -0.36 10.19
N GLN A 273 23.23 -0.66 8.89
CA GLN A 273 24.20 -0.09 7.96
C GLN A 273 23.95 1.39 7.63
N GLU A 274 22.74 1.91 7.89
CA GLU A 274 22.38 3.33 7.69
C GLU A 274 22.80 4.22 8.87
N LEU A 275 23.27 3.65 9.99
CA LEU A 275 23.82 4.46 11.08
C LEU A 275 25.16 5.04 10.68
N SER A 276 25.38 6.28 11.09
CA SER A 276 26.73 6.82 11.10
C SER A 276 27.58 6.08 12.13
N LYS A 277 28.89 6.15 11.94
CA LYS A 277 29.89 5.72 12.93
C LYS A 277 29.61 6.33 14.31
N GLU A 278 29.16 7.57 14.33
CA GLU A 278 28.89 8.37 15.52
C GLU A 278 27.68 7.83 16.29
N ASN A 279 26.60 7.44 15.61
CA ASN A 279 25.43 6.87 16.26
C ASN A 279 25.75 5.55 16.96
N HIS A 280 26.52 4.67 16.30
CA HIS A 280 26.97 3.41 16.92
C HIS A 280 27.84 3.68 18.15
N ARG A 281 28.75 4.66 18.06
CA ARG A 281 29.63 5.04 19.16
C ARG A 281 28.82 5.52 20.35
N GLU A 282 27.86 6.41 20.15
CA GLU A 282 27.03 6.96 21.23
C GLU A 282 26.26 5.85 21.96
N VAL A 283 25.54 5.01 21.21
CA VAL A 283 24.74 3.91 21.80
C VAL A 283 25.61 2.94 22.59
N LEU A 284 26.77 2.54 22.03
CA LEU A 284 27.65 1.58 22.69
C LEU A 284 28.40 2.18 23.88
N GLN A 285 28.81 3.45 23.82
CA GLN A 285 29.39 4.14 24.96
C GLN A 285 28.43 4.18 26.15
N GLU A 286 27.16 4.49 25.90
CA GLU A 286 26.14 4.51 26.94
C GLU A 286 25.78 3.11 27.44
N MET A 287 25.64 2.14 26.53
CA MET A 287 25.30 0.76 26.89
C MET A 287 26.37 0.10 27.77
N PHE A 288 27.65 0.30 27.45
CA PHE A 288 28.76 -0.29 28.21
C PHE A 288 29.18 0.59 29.40
N ASN A 289 29.01 1.92 29.32
CA ASN A 289 29.36 2.88 30.36
C ASN A 289 30.75 2.62 31.00
N GLY A 290 31.74 2.34 30.14
CA GLY A 290 33.12 2.04 30.57
C GLY A 290 33.33 0.67 31.25
N SER A 291 32.29 -0.18 31.33
CA SER A 291 32.34 -1.52 31.93
C SER A 291 32.19 -2.62 30.88
N GLU A 292 32.57 -3.85 31.24
CA GLU A 292 32.29 -5.05 30.43
C GLU A 292 30.93 -5.64 30.80
N ILE A 293 30.27 -6.30 29.84
CA ILE A 293 28.98 -6.95 30.03
C ILE A 293 29.16 -8.46 29.90
N THR A 294 28.95 -9.21 30.99
CA THR A 294 28.92 -10.68 30.98
C THR A 294 27.49 -11.17 31.03
N CYS A 295 27.02 -11.83 29.98
CA CYS A 295 25.65 -12.36 29.90
C CYS A 295 25.51 -13.46 28.84
N THR A 296 24.36 -14.13 28.83
CA THR A 296 24.04 -15.08 27.76
C THR A 296 23.84 -14.38 26.41
N TYR A 297 23.89 -15.15 25.32
CA TYR A 297 23.71 -14.61 23.97
C TYR A 297 22.36 -13.89 23.81
N ASP A 298 21.27 -14.48 24.28
CA ASP A 298 19.93 -13.91 24.12
C ASP A 298 19.76 -12.64 24.97
N GLU A 299 20.32 -12.62 26.18
CA GLU A 299 20.35 -11.42 27.02
C GLU A 299 21.16 -10.29 26.37
N TYR A 300 22.31 -10.61 25.77
CA TYR A 300 23.14 -9.62 25.08
C TYR A 300 22.40 -9.01 23.89
N VAL A 301 21.78 -9.85 23.06
CA VAL A 301 20.98 -9.40 21.91
C VAL A 301 19.79 -8.55 22.38
N GLY A 302 19.13 -8.94 23.47
CA GLY A 302 18.06 -8.15 24.10
C GLY A 302 18.53 -6.78 24.58
N ARG A 303 19.69 -6.72 25.26
CA ARG A 303 20.31 -5.47 25.73
C ARG A 303 20.70 -4.56 24.57
N LEU A 304 21.33 -5.09 23.52
CA LEU A 304 21.64 -4.35 22.29
C LEU A 304 20.37 -3.74 21.69
N ARG A 305 19.32 -4.54 21.51
CA ARG A 305 18.05 -4.04 20.99
C ARG A 305 17.49 -2.88 21.82
N ASN A 306 17.50 -3.01 23.15
CA ASN A 306 16.97 -1.99 24.04
C ASN A 306 17.82 -0.71 24.06
N ALA A 307 19.15 -0.83 23.99
CA ALA A 307 20.06 0.31 23.94
C ALA A 307 19.85 1.17 22.68
N TYR A 308 19.71 0.51 21.53
CA TYR A 308 19.43 1.21 20.27
C TYR A 308 18.01 1.79 20.25
N LEU A 309 17.03 1.07 20.82
CA LEU A 309 15.67 1.57 20.98
C LEU A 309 15.60 2.85 21.82
N ALA A 310 16.40 2.95 22.89
CA ALA A 310 16.47 4.13 23.74
C ALA A 310 16.95 5.40 23.00
N LYS A 311 17.69 5.22 21.89
CA LYS A 311 18.13 6.31 20.99
C LYS A 311 17.22 6.50 19.77
N GLY A 312 16.04 5.89 19.77
CA GLY A 312 15.07 6.00 18.67
C GLY A 312 15.29 5.03 17.51
N PHE A 313 16.31 4.16 17.58
CA PHE A 313 16.58 3.17 16.53
C PHE A 313 15.83 1.87 16.81
N ASN A 314 14.75 1.63 16.06
CA ASN A 314 13.87 0.50 16.30
C ASN A 314 14.09 -0.67 15.34
N PHE A 315 14.28 -1.87 15.89
CA PHE A 315 14.34 -3.10 15.11
C PHE A 315 13.98 -4.34 15.93
N GLY A 316 13.57 -5.40 15.21
CA GLY A 316 13.22 -6.70 15.80
C GLY A 316 14.43 -7.55 16.20
N ILE A 317 14.17 -8.65 16.92
CA ILE A 317 15.23 -9.51 17.47
C ILE A 317 16.17 -10.10 16.39
N ASN A 318 15.64 -10.43 15.20
CA ASN A 318 16.44 -10.97 14.10
C ASN A 318 17.46 -9.94 13.58
N LYS A 319 17.06 -8.67 13.49
CA LYS A 319 17.95 -7.57 13.12
C LYS A 319 18.96 -7.27 14.23
N ALA A 320 18.57 -7.39 15.50
CA ALA A 320 19.51 -7.26 16.62
C ALA A 320 20.62 -8.33 16.59
N LYS A 321 20.30 -9.56 16.15
CA LYS A 321 21.29 -10.63 15.93
C LYS A 321 22.27 -10.28 14.80
N GLN A 322 21.77 -9.70 13.71
CA GLN A 322 22.59 -9.25 12.58
C GLN A 322 23.46 -8.05 12.96
N LEU A 323 22.91 -7.07 13.67
CA LEU A 323 23.62 -5.92 14.23
C LEU A 323 24.78 -6.39 15.12
N LYS A 324 24.54 -7.34 16.02
CA LYS A 324 25.60 -7.93 16.85
C LYS A 324 26.77 -8.44 16.00
N THR A 325 26.49 -9.19 14.94
CA THR A 325 27.53 -9.72 14.03
C THR A 325 28.27 -8.59 13.31
N PHE A 326 27.55 -7.56 12.86
CA PHE A 326 28.14 -6.37 12.25
C PHE A 326 29.11 -5.64 13.21
N LEU A 327 28.68 -5.38 14.45
CA LEU A 327 29.48 -4.68 15.45
C LEU A 327 30.78 -5.43 15.80
N GLU A 328 30.73 -6.76 15.86
CA GLU A 328 31.92 -7.59 16.07
C GLU A 328 32.84 -7.59 14.84
N ASN A 329 32.28 -7.71 13.63
CA ASN A 329 33.06 -7.67 12.39
C ASN A 329 33.79 -6.33 12.21
N LYS A 330 33.14 -5.22 12.58
CA LYS A 330 33.72 -3.87 12.59
C LYS A 330 34.61 -3.59 13.81
N ARG A 331 34.79 -4.58 14.69
CA ARG A 331 35.57 -4.49 15.94
C ARG A 331 35.11 -3.35 16.87
N MET A 332 33.84 -2.95 16.80
CA MET A 332 33.22 -2.02 17.74
C MET A 332 32.94 -2.68 19.08
N VAL A 333 32.61 -3.97 19.04
CA VAL A 333 32.43 -4.81 20.22
C VAL A 333 33.40 -5.98 20.11
N ILE A 334 34.14 -6.24 21.18
CA ILE A 334 35.03 -7.39 21.30
C ILE A 334 34.39 -8.38 22.26
N LYS A 335 34.26 -9.63 21.82
CA LYS A 335 33.67 -10.73 22.60
C LYS A 335 34.77 -11.68 23.05
N ASN A 336 34.84 -11.93 24.36
CA ASN A 336 35.66 -12.94 25.00
C ASN A 336 34.75 -13.88 25.80
N ASP A 337 34.51 -15.08 25.30
CA ASP A 337 33.56 -16.05 25.87
C ASP A 337 32.14 -15.46 26.08
N LYS A 338 31.68 -15.27 27.32
CA LYS A 338 30.38 -14.65 27.64
C LYS A 338 30.47 -13.15 27.96
N THR A 339 31.66 -12.58 27.82
CA THR A 339 31.93 -11.18 28.14
C THR A 339 32.10 -10.35 26.87
N TYR A 340 31.44 -9.20 26.84
CA TYR A 340 31.45 -8.25 25.74
C TYR A 340 32.05 -6.94 26.24
N ARG A 341 32.84 -6.27 25.40
CA ARG A 341 33.38 -4.94 25.70
C ARG A 341 33.31 -4.02 24.49
N PHE A 342 33.05 -2.74 24.72
CA PHE A 342 33.16 -1.71 23.70
C PHE A 342 34.63 -1.41 23.38
N ASN A 343 34.97 -1.30 22.11
CA ASN A 343 36.28 -0.85 21.64
C ASN A 343 36.12 0.52 20.97
N PRO A 344 36.62 1.62 21.57
CA PRO A 344 36.51 2.96 20.99
C PRO A 344 37.38 3.16 19.74
N GLU A 345 38.40 2.32 19.54
CA GLU A 345 39.37 2.35 18.43
C GLU A 345 38.96 1.39 17.30
N PHE A 346 37.70 1.48 16.86
CA PHE A 346 37.12 0.58 15.87
C PHE A 346 37.18 1.14 14.44
N TYR A 347 37.08 0.25 13.45
CA TYR A 347 37.05 0.58 12.01
C TYR A 347 35.61 0.52 11.50
N TYR A 348 35.10 1.60 10.91
CA TYR A 348 33.73 1.66 10.36
C TYR A 348 33.65 1.07 8.97
#